data_AF-A0A842YIP2-F1
#
_entry.id   AF-A0A842YIP2-F1
#
_cell.length_a   1.000
_cell.length_b   1.000
_cell.length_c   1.000
_cell.angle_alpha   90.00
_cell.angle_beta   90.00
_cell.angle_gamma   90.00
#
_symmetry.space_group_name_H-M   'P 1'
#
loop_
_entity.id
_entity.type
_entity.pdbx_description
1 polymer ?
#
loop_
_entity_poly.entity_id
_entity_poly.type
_entity_poly.pdbx_seq_one_letter_code
_entity_poly.pdbx_strand_id
1 'polypeptide(L)'
;VIRKPEENNPPYLVKSIYTDDVCHPGVYGQIILRMYDWMRKGEEKYTYQTLAELGCPVVGMIMDKGMAEGGSIGWMDEKHLLISVHFPRSNTQEPELTRANDSGHIQFANIVKLQDPEVDVRIQPGYGSRIAASHYCLVDRHTSVQDPRDLDPYLKTWMEKEMNWEFIDPPEEVCVKVHTRDPRNPYVKAAPNTGVVLEPRKIMVNMGNPKATKWFESIGIEVVEVDVATLVRPRNSGSIHCTAGSLIRDSEPKSF
;
A
#
# COMPACT_ATOMS: atom_id res chain seq x y z
N VAL A 1 -0.18 -12.56 13.96
CA VAL A 1 -1.61 -12.47 14.33
C VAL A 1 -2.42 -13.24 13.31
N ILE A 2 -3.38 -14.06 13.73
CA ILE A 2 -4.27 -14.77 12.81
C ILE A 2 -5.61 -14.05 12.82
N ARG A 3 -6.07 -13.61 11.64
CA ARG A 3 -7.41 -13.03 11.49
C ARG A 3 -8.46 -14.09 11.80
N LYS A 4 -9.47 -13.71 12.58
CA LYS A 4 -10.65 -14.52 12.86
C LYS A 4 -11.24 -15.05 11.54
N PRO A 5 -11.48 -16.37 11.42
CA PRO A 5 -12.01 -16.93 10.19
C PRO A 5 -13.46 -16.50 10.01
N GLU A 6 -13.91 -16.53 8.75
CA GLU A 6 -15.33 -16.37 8.47
C GLU A 6 -16.12 -17.63 8.84
N GLU A 7 -17.42 -17.46 9.09
CA GLU A 7 -18.33 -18.56 9.45
C GLU A 7 -18.79 -19.39 8.24
N ASN A 8 -18.58 -18.89 7.01
CA ASN A 8 -19.03 -19.56 5.78
C ASN A 8 -18.22 -20.82 5.46
N ASN A 9 -18.90 -21.84 4.91
CA ASN A 9 -18.28 -23.05 4.38
C ASN A 9 -18.95 -23.45 3.04
N PRO A 10 -18.27 -23.31 1.88
CA PRO A 10 -16.87 -22.90 1.73
C PRO A 10 -16.64 -21.41 2.05
N PRO A 11 -15.40 -20.99 2.37
CA PRO A 11 -15.04 -19.59 2.59
C PRO A 11 -15.38 -18.69 1.38
N TYR A 12 -15.97 -17.53 1.65
CA TYR A 12 -16.33 -16.53 0.65
C TYR A 12 -15.27 -15.41 0.54
N LEU A 13 -14.71 -14.97 1.67
CA LEU A 13 -13.77 -13.86 1.80
C LEU A 13 -12.33 -14.27 1.49
N VAL A 14 -12.12 -14.93 0.35
CA VAL A 14 -10.83 -15.50 -0.09
C VAL A 14 -9.73 -14.45 -0.32
N LYS A 15 -10.10 -13.16 -0.39
CA LYS A 15 -9.17 -12.03 -0.53
C LYS A 15 -8.70 -11.46 0.81
N SER A 16 -9.19 -11.98 1.95
CA SER A 16 -8.74 -11.61 3.30
C SER A 16 -7.26 -11.90 3.57
N ILE A 17 -6.58 -12.66 2.70
CA ILE A 17 -5.13 -12.86 2.76
C ILE A 17 -4.34 -11.56 2.49
N TYR A 18 -4.96 -10.58 1.83
CA TYR A 18 -4.37 -9.27 1.57
C TYR A 18 -4.71 -8.31 2.71
N THR A 19 -4.04 -8.53 3.84
CA THR A 19 -4.33 -7.90 5.12
C THR A 19 -4.08 -6.40 5.15
N ASP A 20 -3.29 -5.87 4.22
CA ASP A 20 -3.06 -4.43 4.04
C ASP A 20 -4.30 -3.68 3.51
N ASP A 21 -5.23 -4.38 2.85
CA ASP A 21 -6.34 -3.72 2.17
C ASP A 21 -7.50 -3.34 3.11
N VAL A 22 -7.86 -4.20 4.07
CA VAL A 22 -9.10 -4.09 4.88
C VAL A 22 -8.98 -3.14 6.06
N CYS A 23 -7.78 -2.93 6.57
CA CYS A 23 -7.50 -1.96 7.62
C CYS A 23 -6.14 -1.33 7.38
N HIS A 24 -6.00 -0.07 7.76
CA HIS A 24 -4.75 0.66 7.60
C HIS A 24 -4.52 1.54 8.83
N PRO A 25 -3.26 1.76 9.25
CA PRO A 25 -2.97 2.53 10.46
C PRO A 25 -3.46 3.98 10.36
N GLY A 26 -4.10 4.45 11.43
CA GLY A 26 -4.14 5.85 11.81
C GLY A 26 -2.92 6.21 12.68
N VAL A 27 -3.00 7.27 13.48
CA VAL A 27 -1.86 7.70 14.33
C VAL A 27 -1.73 6.83 15.59
N TYR A 28 -2.84 6.55 16.26
CA TYR A 28 -2.87 5.84 17.55
C TYR A 28 -3.66 4.52 17.49
N GLY A 29 -3.82 3.93 16.30
CA GLY A 29 -4.52 2.67 16.13
C GLY A 29 -4.83 2.36 14.67
N GLN A 30 -5.75 1.44 14.43
CA GLN A 30 -6.16 0.98 13.10
C GLN A 30 -7.49 1.60 12.68
N ILE A 31 -7.62 1.89 11.38
CA ILE A 31 -8.87 2.35 10.77
C ILE A 31 -9.41 1.21 9.91
N ILE A 32 -10.66 0.79 10.16
CA ILE A 32 -11.31 -0.23 9.32
C ILE A 32 -11.78 0.43 8.02
N LEU A 33 -11.32 -0.09 6.89
CA LEU A 33 -11.64 0.41 5.56
C LEU A 33 -12.88 -0.26 4.98
N ARG A 34 -13.38 0.27 3.86
CA ARG A 34 -14.62 -0.21 3.22
C ARG A 34 -14.35 -0.55 1.75
N MET A 35 -14.35 -1.85 1.45
CA MET A 35 -13.73 -2.41 0.24
C MET A 35 -14.34 -1.94 -1.07
N TYR A 36 -13.56 -1.90 -2.14
CA TYR A 36 -14.01 -1.48 -3.47
C TYR A 36 -14.87 -2.54 -4.14
N ASP A 37 -14.38 -3.78 -4.11
CA ASP A 37 -15.03 -4.89 -4.77
C ASP A 37 -16.10 -5.49 -3.85
N TRP A 38 -17.26 -5.78 -4.43
CA TRP A 38 -18.37 -6.38 -3.70
C TRP A 38 -17.97 -7.72 -3.08
N MET A 39 -17.11 -8.49 -3.76
CA MET A 39 -16.64 -9.79 -3.28
C MET A 39 -15.82 -9.74 -1.98
N ARG A 40 -15.40 -8.56 -1.56
CA ARG A 40 -14.61 -8.32 -0.34
C ARG A 40 -15.42 -7.70 0.79
N LYS A 41 -16.68 -7.31 0.52
CA LYS A 41 -17.56 -6.77 1.55
C LYS A 41 -17.83 -7.84 2.60
N GLY A 42 -17.66 -7.48 3.87
CA GLY A 42 -17.71 -8.41 5.00
C GLY A 42 -16.33 -8.74 5.58
N GLU A 43 -15.23 -8.38 4.88
CA GLU A 43 -13.89 -8.51 5.44
C GLU A 43 -13.74 -7.71 6.75
N GLU A 44 -14.44 -6.58 6.86
CA GLU A 44 -14.42 -5.61 7.95
C GLU A 44 -14.78 -6.24 9.30
N LYS A 45 -15.85 -7.06 9.36
CA LYS A 45 -16.37 -7.68 10.60
C LYS A 45 -15.26 -8.47 11.32
N TYR A 46 -14.64 -9.40 10.60
CA TYR A 46 -13.69 -10.32 11.20
C TYR A 46 -12.34 -9.65 11.48
N THR A 47 -11.93 -8.68 10.65
CA THR A 47 -10.75 -7.86 10.93
C THR A 47 -10.96 -7.05 12.20
N TYR A 48 -12.10 -6.34 12.35
CA TYR A 48 -12.43 -5.60 13.56
C TYR A 48 -12.43 -6.48 14.81
N GLN A 49 -13.11 -7.64 14.76
CA GLN A 49 -13.14 -8.57 15.88
C GLN A 49 -11.73 -9.04 16.29
N THR A 50 -10.88 -9.34 15.29
CA THR A 50 -9.48 -9.74 15.54
C THR A 50 -8.73 -8.62 16.26
N LEU A 51 -8.81 -7.38 15.76
CA LEU A 51 -8.09 -6.25 16.34
C LEU A 51 -8.58 -5.95 17.77
N ALA A 52 -9.89 -5.97 17.98
CA ALA A 52 -10.50 -5.75 19.29
C ALA A 52 -10.10 -6.83 20.32
N GLU A 53 -10.12 -8.11 19.93
CA GLU A 53 -9.69 -9.23 20.80
C GLU A 53 -8.21 -9.14 21.17
N LEU A 54 -7.36 -8.60 20.28
CA LEU A 54 -5.95 -8.35 20.56
C LEU A 54 -5.68 -7.13 21.44
N GLY A 55 -6.69 -6.29 21.69
CA GLY A 55 -6.49 -4.99 22.33
C GLY A 55 -5.82 -3.94 21.44
N CYS A 56 -5.79 -4.15 20.13
CA CYS A 56 -5.34 -3.13 19.17
C CYS A 56 -6.43 -2.05 19.03
N PRO A 57 -6.14 -0.76 19.29
CA PRO A 57 -7.14 0.30 19.18
C PRO A 57 -7.69 0.40 17.77
N VAL A 58 -9.01 0.41 17.63
CA VAL A 58 -9.70 0.78 16.38
C VAL A 58 -10.20 2.20 16.51
N VAL A 59 -9.52 3.13 15.83
CA VAL A 59 -9.70 4.58 16.00
C VAL A 59 -10.70 5.20 15.02
N GLY A 60 -11.20 4.40 14.08
CA GLY A 60 -12.28 4.80 13.18
C GLY A 60 -12.64 3.71 12.17
N MET A 61 -13.73 3.94 11.46
CA MET A 61 -14.16 3.09 10.35
C MET A 61 -14.74 3.96 9.23
N ILE A 62 -14.58 3.53 7.98
CA ILE A 62 -15.18 4.20 6.83
C ILE A 62 -16.67 3.84 6.74
N MET A 63 -17.51 4.86 6.64
CA MET A 63 -18.97 4.74 6.73
C MET A 63 -19.70 5.28 5.47
N ASP A 64 -21.02 5.05 5.45
CA ASP A 64 -21.93 5.46 4.39
C ASP A 64 -21.48 4.98 3.00
N LYS A 65 -21.53 5.83 1.99
CA LYS A 65 -21.09 5.51 0.63
C LYS A 65 -19.58 5.55 0.49
N GLY A 66 -18.83 5.98 1.51
CA GLY A 66 -17.37 6.05 1.49
C GLY A 66 -16.72 4.70 1.20
N MET A 67 -15.66 4.70 0.41
CA MET A 67 -14.89 3.50 0.05
C MET A 67 -13.40 3.79 0.09
N ALA A 68 -12.62 2.87 0.67
CA ALA A 68 -11.17 2.95 0.78
C ALA A 68 -10.60 1.52 0.87
N GLU A 69 -9.40 1.30 0.33
CA GLU A 69 -8.58 0.11 0.53
C GLU A 69 -7.13 0.56 0.74
N GLY A 70 -6.35 -0.20 1.51
CA GLY A 70 -4.99 0.21 1.90
C GLY A 70 -4.05 0.42 0.73
N GLY A 71 -4.20 -0.30 -0.39
CA GLY A 71 -3.28 -0.12 -1.52
C GLY A 71 -3.28 1.25 -2.21
N SER A 72 -4.19 2.16 -1.84
CA SER A 72 -4.16 3.56 -2.26
C SER A 72 -3.75 4.54 -1.15
N ILE A 73 -3.39 4.05 0.04
CA ILE A 73 -3.09 4.82 1.23
C ILE A 73 -1.70 4.42 1.72
N GLY A 74 -0.81 5.38 1.88
CA GLY A 74 0.58 5.09 2.22
C GLY A 74 1.19 6.11 3.14
N TRP A 75 1.53 5.68 4.35
CA TRP A 75 2.41 6.44 5.23
C TRP A 75 3.82 6.46 4.67
N MET A 76 4.41 7.65 4.64
CA MET A 76 5.78 7.87 4.17
C MET A 76 6.75 8.02 5.34
N ASP A 77 6.27 8.61 6.44
CA ASP A 77 6.88 8.69 7.77
C ASP A 77 5.78 8.97 8.81
N GLU A 78 6.11 9.35 10.05
CA GLU A 78 5.10 9.66 11.10
C GLU A 78 4.21 10.89 10.84
N LYS A 79 4.58 11.77 9.91
CA LYS A 79 3.91 13.06 9.68
C LYS A 79 3.45 13.26 8.24
N HIS A 80 3.74 12.33 7.33
CA HIS A 80 3.38 12.46 5.92
C HIS A 80 2.62 11.22 5.43
N LEU A 81 1.42 11.46 4.90
CA LEU A 81 0.53 10.44 4.37
C LEU A 81 0.12 10.80 2.95
N LEU A 82 0.34 9.88 2.02
CA LEU A 82 -0.11 10.01 0.63
C LEU A 82 -1.33 9.14 0.39
N ILE A 83 -2.34 9.70 -0.26
CA ILE A 83 -3.57 8.99 -0.63
C ILE A 83 -3.84 9.20 -2.12
N SER A 84 -4.15 8.11 -2.82
CA SER A 84 -4.51 8.12 -4.23
C SER A 84 -6.00 7.82 -4.41
N VAL A 85 -6.80 8.80 -4.82
CA VAL A 85 -8.21 8.55 -5.19
C VAL A 85 -8.28 8.04 -6.62
N HIS A 86 -9.37 7.38 -7.04
CA HIS A 86 -9.53 6.91 -8.44
C HIS A 86 -8.45 5.92 -8.95
N PHE A 87 -7.76 5.21 -8.05
CA PHE A 87 -6.75 4.19 -8.35
C PHE A 87 -7.31 3.08 -9.28
N PRO A 88 -6.55 2.46 -10.21
CA PRO A 88 -7.07 1.57 -11.27
C PRO A 88 -7.52 0.16 -10.86
N ARG A 89 -7.42 -0.22 -9.58
CA ARG A 89 -8.29 -1.31 -9.06
C ARG A 89 -9.75 -0.84 -8.88
N SER A 90 -9.95 0.46 -8.98
CA SER A 90 -11.00 1.20 -8.28
C SER A 90 -11.61 2.35 -9.09
N ASN A 91 -11.12 2.61 -10.30
CA ASN A 91 -11.80 3.47 -11.26
C ASN A 91 -11.52 3.01 -12.69
N THR A 92 -12.59 2.93 -13.46
CA THR A 92 -12.52 3.11 -14.91
C THR A 92 -12.50 4.62 -15.18
N GLN A 93 -12.20 5.04 -16.41
CA GLN A 93 -12.48 6.43 -16.82
C GLN A 93 -14.00 6.66 -17.01
N GLU A 94 -14.85 5.65 -16.72
CA GLU A 94 -16.30 5.73 -16.82
C GLU A 94 -16.86 6.40 -15.54
N PRO A 95 -17.48 7.59 -15.64
CA PRO A 95 -17.98 8.33 -14.48
C PRO A 95 -18.98 7.53 -13.61
N GLU A 96 -19.71 6.60 -14.23
CA GLU A 96 -20.75 5.78 -13.61
C GLU A 96 -20.20 4.70 -12.66
N LEU A 97 -18.91 4.34 -12.74
CA LEU A 97 -18.29 3.22 -12.04
C LEU A 97 -17.25 3.68 -11.03
N THR A 98 -17.63 4.58 -10.12
CA THR A 98 -16.72 5.09 -9.08
C THR A 98 -16.61 4.11 -7.91
N ARG A 99 -15.49 3.38 -7.78
CA ARG A 99 -15.26 2.45 -6.65
C ARG A 99 -14.34 3.04 -5.59
N ALA A 100 -13.25 3.73 -5.95
CA ALA A 100 -12.45 4.54 -5.02
C ALA A 100 -12.94 5.98 -5.05
N ASN A 101 -13.91 6.28 -4.18
CA ASN A 101 -14.46 7.62 -4.08
C ASN A 101 -13.70 8.49 -3.09
N ASP A 102 -13.83 9.80 -3.28
CA ASP A 102 -13.20 10.79 -2.43
C ASP A 102 -13.76 10.72 -1.00
N SER A 103 -15.06 10.40 -0.85
CA SER A 103 -15.72 10.35 0.45
C SER A 103 -15.03 9.42 1.45
N GLY A 104 -14.64 8.20 1.03
CA GLY A 104 -13.95 7.26 1.93
C GLY A 104 -12.54 7.73 2.31
N HIS A 105 -11.82 8.28 1.34
CA HIS A 105 -10.47 8.80 1.56
C HIS A 105 -10.44 10.09 2.39
N ILE A 106 -11.44 10.97 2.23
CA ILE A 106 -11.65 12.17 3.06
C ILE A 106 -12.00 11.75 4.48
N GLN A 107 -12.87 10.74 4.66
CA GLN A 107 -13.13 10.19 6.00
C GLN A 107 -11.86 9.65 6.65
N PHE A 108 -11.04 8.88 5.92
CA PHE A 108 -9.75 8.39 6.42
C PHE A 108 -8.85 9.56 6.85
N ALA A 109 -8.65 10.54 5.97
CA ALA A 109 -7.84 11.72 6.24
C ALA A 109 -8.33 12.48 7.48
N ASN A 110 -9.65 12.64 7.64
CA ASN A 110 -10.24 13.29 8.81
C ASN A 110 -10.01 12.49 10.09
N ILE A 111 -10.13 11.16 10.06
CA ILE A 111 -9.85 10.31 11.23
C ILE A 111 -8.38 10.42 11.64
N VAL A 112 -7.46 10.49 10.68
CA VAL A 112 -6.03 10.74 10.95
C VAL A 112 -5.84 12.13 11.57
N LYS A 113 -6.39 13.17 10.95
CA LYS A 113 -6.28 14.56 11.41
C LYS A 113 -6.95 14.83 12.77
N LEU A 114 -7.97 14.04 13.15
CA LEU A 114 -8.58 14.08 14.48
C LEU A 114 -7.61 13.61 15.57
N GLN A 115 -6.70 12.70 15.24
CA GLN A 115 -5.69 12.17 16.16
C GLN A 115 -4.45 13.07 16.19
N ASP A 116 -4.03 13.54 15.01
CA ASP A 116 -2.90 14.47 14.86
C ASP A 116 -3.17 15.48 13.72
N PRO A 117 -3.53 16.73 14.07
CA PRO A 117 -3.78 17.79 13.09
C PRO A 117 -2.57 18.17 12.23
N GLU A 118 -1.34 17.83 12.66
CA GLU A 118 -0.11 18.22 11.98
C GLU A 118 0.29 17.27 10.85
N VAL A 119 -0.25 16.04 10.80
CA VAL A 119 0.07 15.08 9.73
C VAL A 119 -0.29 15.67 8.37
N ASP A 120 0.66 15.91 7.47
CA ASP A 120 0.39 16.34 6.10
C ASP A 120 -0.24 15.18 5.30
N VAL A 121 -1.53 15.30 5.02
CA VAL A 121 -2.29 14.32 4.24
C VAL A 121 -2.49 14.87 2.84
N ARG A 122 -1.83 14.26 1.85
CA ARG A 122 -1.94 14.67 0.45
C ARG A 122 -2.77 13.68 -0.34
N ILE A 123 -3.93 14.13 -0.79
CA ILE A 123 -4.83 13.37 -1.65
C ILE A 123 -4.54 13.74 -3.11
N GLN A 124 -4.24 12.75 -3.94
CA GLN A 124 -3.86 12.90 -5.34
C GLN A 124 -4.76 12.07 -6.26
N PRO A 125 -4.98 12.50 -7.51
CA PRO A 125 -5.67 11.68 -8.50
C PRO A 125 -4.80 10.50 -8.94
N GLY A 126 -5.27 9.29 -8.69
CA GLY A 126 -4.61 8.01 -9.02
C GLY A 126 -5.02 7.46 -10.39
N TYR A 127 -5.05 8.26 -11.45
CA TYR A 127 -5.31 7.75 -12.80
C TYR A 127 -4.09 6.97 -13.34
N GLY A 128 -4.31 5.76 -13.84
CA GLY A 128 -3.22 4.91 -14.34
C GLY A 128 -2.56 4.06 -13.23
N SER A 129 -1.68 3.14 -13.62
CA SER A 129 -1.34 1.96 -12.83
C SER A 129 -0.77 2.20 -11.41
N ARG A 130 -0.13 3.35 -11.12
CA ARG A 130 0.72 3.53 -9.93
C ARG A 130 0.98 4.96 -9.44
N ILE A 131 0.29 6.00 -9.94
CA ILE A 131 0.54 7.37 -9.44
C ILE A 131 0.32 7.38 -7.92
N ALA A 132 1.35 7.81 -7.17
CA ALA A 132 1.40 7.88 -5.71
C ALA A 132 1.39 6.54 -4.91
N ALA A 133 1.75 5.42 -5.55
CA ALA A 133 2.02 4.15 -4.85
C ALA A 133 3.44 4.05 -4.25
N SER A 134 4.10 5.18 -3.94
CA SER A 134 5.50 5.21 -3.47
C SER A 134 5.74 4.46 -2.16
N HIS A 135 4.69 4.31 -1.33
CA HIS A 135 4.73 3.48 -0.13
C HIS A 135 5.01 1.99 -0.44
N TYR A 136 4.63 1.49 -1.62
CA TYR A 136 4.99 0.14 -2.10
C TYR A 136 6.39 0.04 -2.71
N CYS A 137 7.11 1.14 -2.78
CA CYS A 137 8.45 1.24 -3.34
C CYS A 137 9.48 1.65 -2.28
N LEU A 138 9.10 1.73 -0.99
CA LEU A 138 10.01 2.07 0.09
C LEU A 138 11.08 0.99 0.25
N VAL A 139 12.29 1.44 0.59
CA VAL A 139 13.43 0.57 0.96
C VAL A 139 14.18 1.10 2.17
N ASP A 140 14.03 2.39 2.49
CA ASP A 140 14.73 3.07 3.57
C ASP A 140 13.94 4.31 4.01
N ARG A 141 14.46 5.01 5.02
CA ARG A 141 14.11 6.37 5.40
C ARG A 141 14.13 7.29 4.18
N HIS A 142 13.03 7.98 3.95
CA HIS A 142 12.88 8.95 2.86
C HIS A 142 13.43 8.49 1.51
N THR A 143 13.37 7.18 1.22
CA THR A 143 13.97 6.59 0.03
C THR A 143 13.06 5.55 -0.59
N SER A 144 12.90 5.63 -1.91
CA SER A 144 12.10 4.69 -2.68
C SER A 144 12.81 4.24 -3.96
N VAL A 145 12.61 2.98 -4.32
CA VAL A 145 13.05 2.42 -5.60
C VAL A 145 11.92 2.53 -6.62
N GLN A 146 11.97 3.59 -7.43
CA GLN A 146 10.97 3.93 -8.42
C GLN A 146 11.53 4.93 -9.44
N ASP A 147 10.99 4.91 -10.66
CA ASP A 147 11.28 5.95 -11.66
C ASP A 147 10.56 7.25 -11.24
N PRO A 148 11.28 8.34 -10.93
CA PRO A 148 10.65 9.57 -10.49
C PRO A 148 9.79 10.25 -11.57
N ARG A 149 9.90 9.84 -12.84
CA ARG A 149 9.06 10.33 -13.94
C ARG A 149 7.64 9.77 -13.90
N ASP A 150 7.42 8.70 -13.14
CA ASP A 150 6.09 8.09 -12.96
C ASP A 150 5.23 8.85 -11.93
N LEU A 151 5.80 9.83 -11.22
CA LEU A 151 5.10 10.67 -10.26
C LEU A 151 4.58 11.97 -10.88
N ASP A 152 3.54 12.53 -10.26
CA ASP A 152 3.18 13.93 -10.49
C ASP A 152 4.40 14.85 -10.21
N PRO A 153 4.76 15.77 -11.13
CA PRO A 153 5.95 16.59 -10.98
C PRO A 153 5.97 17.48 -9.73
N TYR A 154 4.80 17.93 -9.26
CA TYR A 154 4.70 18.74 -8.05
C TYR A 154 4.81 17.88 -6.80
N LEU A 155 4.23 16.68 -6.80
CA LEU A 155 4.43 15.70 -5.74
C LEU A 155 5.92 15.34 -5.62
N LYS A 156 6.57 14.99 -6.73
CA LYS A 156 8.02 14.71 -6.79
C LYS A 156 8.83 15.86 -6.18
N THR A 157 8.58 17.09 -6.67
CA THR A 157 9.32 18.28 -6.21
C THR A 157 9.13 18.52 -4.71
N TRP A 158 7.91 18.30 -4.21
CA TRP A 158 7.61 18.42 -2.78
C TRP A 158 8.34 17.35 -1.97
N MET A 159 8.32 16.09 -2.39
CA MET A 159 9.04 15.00 -1.71
C MET A 159 10.55 15.32 -1.64
N GLU A 160 11.16 15.75 -2.74
CA GLU A 160 12.59 16.10 -2.78
C GLU A 160 12.91 17.30 -1.86
N LYS A 161 12.09 18.34 -1.87
CA LYS A 161 12.43 19.61 -1.19
C LYS A 161 12.01 19.66 0.27
N GLU A 162 10.84 19.12 0.60
CA GLU A 162 10.26 19.22 1.95
C GLU A 162 10.52 17.96 2.77
N MET A 163 10.67 16.80 2.13
CA MET A 163 10.97 15.53 2.82
C MET A 163 12.39 15.04 2.61
N ASN A 164 13.23 15.77 1.86
CA ASN A 164 14.59 15.34 1.50
C ASN A 164 14.60 13.92 0.88
N TRP A 165 13.62 13.64 0.02
CA TRP A 165 13.38 12.29 -0.50
C TRP A 165 14.37 11.89 -1.59
N GLU A 166 14.88 10.67 -1.50
CA GLU A 166 15.75 10.03 -2.50
C GLU A 166 14.96 9.05 -3.39
N PHE A 167 15.07 9.24 -4.70
CA PHE A 167 14.54 8.30 -5.70
C PHE A 167 15.69 7.50 -6.31
N ILE A 168 15.67 6.18 -6.09
CA ILE A 168 16.58 5.25 -6.74
C ILE A 168 15.88 4.74 -8.02
N ASP A 169 16.26 5.28 -9.17
CA ASP A 169 15.78 4.81 -10.49
C ASP A 169 16.46 3.47 -10.82
N PRO A 170 15.72 2.35 -10.85
CA PRO A 170 16.30 1.03 -11.10
C PRO A 170 16.75 0.89 -12.57
N PRO A 171 17.87 0.20 -12.82
CA PRO A 171 18.31 -0.05 -14.19
C PRO A 171 17.32 -0.99 -14.91
N GLU A 172 17.26 -0.90 -16.23
CA GLU A 172 16.23 -1.56 -17.05
C GLU A 172 16.21 -3.08 -16.85
N GLU A 173 17.37 -3.69 -16.66
CA GLU A 173 17.54 -5.14 -16.55
C GLU A 173 16.93 -5.77 -15.29
N VAL A 174 16.63 -4.98 -14.25
CA VAL A 174 15.93 -5.44 -13.03
C VAL A 174 14.47 -5.02 -12.98
N CYS A 175 14.04 -4.17 -13.90
CA CYS A 175 12.66 -3.73 -13.99
C CYS A 175 11.73 -4.85 -14.46
N VAL A 176 10.47 -4.76 -14.06
CA VAL A 176 9.43 -5.75 -14.38
C VAL A 176 8.37 -5.16 -15.29
N LYS A 177 7.76 -6.01 -16.12
CA LYS A 177 6.59 -5.63 -16.93
C LYS A 177 5.32 -5.92 -16.13
N VAL A 178 4.52 -4.88 -15.93
CA VAL A 178 3.25 -4.98 -15.22
C VAL A 178 2.12 -4.83 -16.22
N HIS A 179 1.29 -5.86 -16.32
CA HIS A 179 0.08 -5.78 -17.13
C HIS A 179 -0.91 -4.80 -16.50
N THR A 180 -1.38 -3.85 -17.29
CA THR A 180 -2.46 -2.95 -16.89
C THR A 180 -3.81 -3.49 -17.36
N ARG A 181 -4.89 -2.90 -16.83
CA ARG A 181 -6.26 -3.12 -17.35
C ARG A 181 -6.64 -2.11 -18.43
N ASP A 182 -5.74 -1.19 -18.79
CA ASP A 182 -5.97 -0.19 -19.83
C ASP A 182 -5.56 -0.78 -21.19
N PRO A 183 -6.50 -0.97 -22.13
CA PRO A 183 -6.19 -1.53 -23.44
C PRO A 183 -5.26 -0.64 -24.29
N ARG A 184 -5.15 0.67 -23.97
CA ARG A 184 -4.25 1.61 -24.66
C ARG A 184 -2.81 1.47 -24.19
N ASN A 185 -2.61 1.06 -22.94
CA ASN A 185 -1.29 0.87 -22.36
C ASN A 185 -1.23 -0.48 -21.62
N PRO A 186 -1.27 -1.61 -22.35
CA PRO A 186 -1.47 -2.94 -21.75
C PRO A 186 -0.32 -3.38 -20.85
N TYR A 187 0.84 -2.73 -20.96
CA TYR A 187 2.03 -3.01 -20.15
C TYR A 187 2.71 -1.71 -19.75
N VAL A 188 3.03 -1.59 -18.47
CA VAL A 188 3.90 -0.54 -17.96
C VAL A 188 5.18 -1.17 -17.44
N LYS A 189 6.29 -0.47 -17.63
CA LYS A 189 7.53 -0.74 -16.89
C LYS A 189 7.27 -0.39 -15.42
N ALA A 190 7.83 -1.19 -14.52
CA ALA A 190 7.86 -0.86 -13.11
C ALA A 190 9.17 -1.30 -12.48
N ALA A 191 9.54 -0.61 -11.40
CA ALA A 191 10.61 -1.04 -10.52
C ALA A 191 10.40 -2.47 -10.00
N PRO A 192 11.50 -3.20 -9.67
CA PRO A 192 11.38 -4.45 -8.93
C PRO A 192 10.62 -4.21 -7.63
N ASN A 193 9.80 -5.20 -7.24
CA ASN A 193 8.99 -5.12 -6.03
C ASN A 193 9.89 -5.05 -4.78
N THR A 194 9.74 -4.01 -3.97
CA THR A 194 10.49 -3.85 -2.72
C THR A 194 9.86 -4.59 -1.55
N GLY A 195 8.66 -5.16 -1.73
CA GLY A 195 8.02 -6.00 -0.73
C GLY A 195 7.71 -5.24 0.56
N VAL A 196 8.04 -5.81 1.73
CA VAL A 196 7.81 -5.17 3.03
C VAL A 196 9.13 -4.68 3.59
N VAL A 197 9.25 -3.40 3.94
CA VAL A 197 10.42 -2.88 4.66
C VAL A 197 10.35 -3.36 6.11
N LEU A 198 11.33 -4.16 6.54
CA LEU A 198 11.43 -4.71 7.90
C LEU A 198 12.10 -3.73 8.86
N GLU A 199 13.19 -3.12 8.39
CA GLU A 199 13.92 -2.02 9.02
C GLU A 199 14.58 -1.20 7.89
N PRO A 200 15.05 0.03 8.15
CA PRO A 200 15.79 0.82 7.16
C PRO A 200 16.86 -0.01 6.43
N ARG A 201 16.80 0.00 5.08
CA ARG A 201 17.64 -0.81 4.18
C ARG A 201 17.50 -2.33 4.31
N LYS A 202 16.39 -2.83 4.84
CA LYS A 202 16.08 -4.27 4.88
C LYS A 202 14.67 -4.54 4.42
N ILE A 203 14.54 -5.36 3.39
CA ILE A 203 13.26 -5.66 2.78
C ILE A 203 12.97 -7.16 2.77
N MET A 204 11.68 -7.50 2.86
CA MET A 204 11.18 -8.86 2.69
C MET A 204 10.46 -8.98 1.36
N VAL A 205 10.96 -9.84 0.47
CA VAL A 205 10.43 -10.04 -0.89
C VAL A 205 10.01 -11.49 -1.11
N ASN A 206 9.14 -11.72 -2.10
CA ASN A 206 8.83 -13.07 -2.55
C ASN A 206 10.00 -13.62 -3.38
N MET A 207 10.38 -14.87 -3.13
CA MET A 207 11.39 -15.58 -3.92
C MET A 207 11.04 -15.61 -5.42
N GLY A 208 12.07 -15.60 -6.27
CA GLY A 208 11.94 -15.85 -7.71
C GLY A 208 12.47 -14.75 -8.63
N ASN A 209 13.13 -13.71 -8.10
CA ASN A 209 13.82 -12.71 -8.91
C ASN A 209 15.27 -12.47 -8.45
N PRO A 210 16.18 -13.46 -8.65
CA PRO A 210 17.56 -13.37 -8.16
C PRO A 210 18.36 -12.23 -8.76
N LYS A 211 17.95 -11.69 -9.93
CA LYS A 211 18.59 -10.51 -10.53
C LYS A 211 18.28 -9.25 -9.71
N ALA A 212 17.01 -9.05 -9.36
CA ALA A 212 16.62 -7.92 -8.50
C ALA A 212 17.21 -8.05 -7.10
N THR A 213 17.20 -9.26 -6.50
CA THR A 213 17.82 -9.51 -5.19
C THR A 213 19.28 -9.08 -5.16
N LYS A 214 20.10 -9.55 -6.11
CA LYS A 214 21.52 -9.15 -6.22
C LYS A 214 21.72 -7.65 -6.44
N TRP A 215 20.81 -7.02 -7.17
CA TRP A 215 20.89 -5.58 -7.40
C TRP A 215 20.58 -4.78 -6.13
N PHE A 216 19.52 -5.13 -5.39
CA PHE A 216 19.24 -4.54 -4.08
C PHE A 216 20.43 -4.69 -3.13
N GLU A 217 21.01 -5.90 -3.04
CA GLU A 217 22.21 -6.15 -2.23
C GLU A 217 23.40 -5.27 -2.67
N SER A 218 23.59 -5.08 -3.98
CA SER A 218 24.67 -4.25 -4.51
C SER A 218 24.56 -2.76 -4.15
N ILE A 219 23.35 -2.29 -3.85
CA ILE A 219 23.08 -0.91 -3.39
C ILE A 219 22.89 -0.83 -1.86
N GLY A 220 23.35 -1.86 -1.15
CA GLY A 220 23.37 -1.89 0.31
C GLY A 220 22.00 -2.09 0.94
N ILE A 221 21.09 -2.81 0.28
CA ILE A 221 19.80 -3.22 0.86
C ILE A 221 19.88 -4.72 1.18
N GLU A 222 19.66 -5.06 2.45
CA GLU A 222 19.50 -6.45 2.89
C GLU A 222 18.16 -7.00 2.38
N VAL A 223 18.18 -8.19 1.75
CA VAL A 223 16.98 -8.81 1.19
C VAL A 223 16.70 -10.13 1.90
N VAL A 224 15.52 -10.21 2.52
CA VAL A 224 14.98 -11.45 3.11
C VAL A 224 13.99 -12.04 2.11
N GLU A 225 14.34 -13.16 1.48
CA GLU A 225 13.42 -13.84 0.56
C GLU A 225 12.54 -14.87 1.29
N VAL A 226 11.26 -14.93 0.92
CA VAL A 226 10.30 -15.93 1.44
C VAL A 226 9.51 -16.60 0.30
N ASP A 227 9.14 -17.87 0.47
CA ASP A 227 8.29 -18.57 -0.50
C ASP A 227 6.81 -18.27 -0.24
N VAL A 228 6.23 -17.38 -1.04
CA VAL A 228 4.79 -17.11 -1.03
C VAL A 228 4.21 -17.12 -2.44
N ALA A 229 4.86 -17.85 -3.37
CA ALA A 229 4.57 -17.77 -4.80
C ALA A 229 3.11 -18.13 -5.16
N THR A 230 2.41 -18.90 -4.32
CA THR A 230 0.99 -19.26 -4.49
C THR A 230 0.02 -18.17 -4.04
N LEU A 231 0.47 -17.21 -3.21
CA LEU A 231 -0.34 -16.15 -2.62
C LEU A 231 -0.27 -14.83 -3.39
N VAL A 232 0.80 -14.65 -4.19
CA VAL A 232 1.10 -13.40 -4.90
C VAL A 232 1.09 -13.60 -6.42
N ARG A 233 1.24 -12.50 -7.18
CA ARG A 233 1.43 -12.59 -8.63
C ARG A 233 2.64 -13.45 -9.02
N PRO A 234 2.59 -14.20 -10.13
CA PRO A 234 1.49 -14.27 -11.10
C PRO A 234 0.41 -15.31 -10.77
N ARG A 235 0.60 -16.19 -9.78
CA ARG A 235 -0.35 -17.27 -9.48
C ARG A 235 -1.63 -16.78 -8.80
N ASN A 236 -1.57 -15.64 -8.14
CA ASN A 236 -2.72 -14.94 -7.56
C ASN A 236 -2.59 -13.42 -7.79
N SER A 237 -3.28 -12.60 -7.01
CA SER A 237 -3.20 -11.13 -7.04
C SER A 237 -2.16 -10.56 -6.07
N GLY A 238 -1.93 -9.26 -6.12
CA GLY A 238 -1.10 -8.54 -5.13
C GLY A 238 0.39 -8.87 -5.17
N SER A 239 1.12 -8.19 -4.29
CA SER A 239 2.52 -8.46 -3.93
C SER A 239 2.58 -9.02 -2.50
N ILE A 240 3.78 -9.39 -2.05
CA ILE A 240 4.00 -9.76 -0.64
C ILE A 240 3.60 -8.63 0.33
N HIS A 241 3.80 -7.36 -0.05
CA HIS A 241 3.35 -6.24 0.78
C HIS A 241 1.85 -6.26 1.03
N CYS A 242 1.04 -6.60 0.01
CA CYS A 242 -0.41 -6.70 0.20
C CYS A 242 -0.78 -7.74 1.26
N THR A 243 0.05 -8.75 1.49
CA THR A 243 -0.19 -9.81 2.49
C THR A 243 0.23 -9.42 3.91
N ALA A 244 0.78 -8.22 4.11
CA ALA A 244 1.30 -7.75 5.38
C ALA A 244 0.62 -6.44 5.83
N GLY A 245 -0.37 -6.54 6.72
CA GLY A 245 -0.95 -5.42 7.45
C GLY A 245 -0.16 -5.12 8.73
N SER A 246 0.53 -3.98 8.77
CA SER A 246 1.34 -3.56 9.92
C SER A 246 0.48 -3.12 11.09
N LEU A 247 0.66 -3.75 12.25
CA LEU A 247 -0.06 -3.37 13.48
C LEU A 247 0.68 -2.29 14.28
N ILE A 248 2.00 -2.43 14.39
CA ILE A 248 2.90 -1.53 15.10
C ILE A 248 4.19 -1.45 14.30
N ARG A 249 4.73 -0.24 14.16
CA ARG A 249 6.05 0.03 13.63
C ARG A 249 6.70 1.09 14.52
N ASP A 250 7.96 0.90 14.85
CA ASP A 250 8.71 1.90 15.62
C ASP A 250 8.84 3.20 14.81
N SER A 251 8.94 4.33 15.52
CA SER A 251 9.23 5.62 14.90
C SER A 251 10.52 5.56 14.10
N GLU A 252 10.61 6.41 13.09
CA GLU A 252 11.78 6.45 12.23
C GLU A 252 13.08 6.67 13.04
N PRO A 253 14.11 5.83 12.89
CA PRO A 253 15.33 5.96 13.69
C PRO A 253 16.03 7.28 13.40
N LYS A 254 16.33 8.10 14.41
CA LYS A 254 16.87 9.46 14.20
C LYS A 254 18.27 9.50 13.56
N SER A 255 19.04 8.41 13.63
CA SER A 255 20.38 8.30 13.04
C SER A 255 20.74 6.83 12.76
N PHE A 256 21.63 6.62 11.80
CA PHE A 256 22.34 5.37 11.50
C PHE A 256 23.85 5.59 11.58
#